data_AF-M9YMK5-F1
#
_entry.id   AF-M9YMK5-F1
#
_cell.length_a   1.000
_cell.length_b   1.000
_cell.length_c   1.000
_cell.angle_alpha   90.00
_cell.angle_beta   90.00
_cell.angle_gamma   90.00
#
_symmetry.space_group_name_H-M   'P 1'
#
loop_
_entity.id
_entity.type
_entity.pdbx_description
1 polymer ?
#
loop_
_entity_poly.entity_id
_entity_poly.type
_entity_poly.pdbx_seq_one_letter_code
_entity_poly.pdbx_strand_id
1 'polypeptide(L)'
;MKKPPILAAADPERLETWVKYRQSLCQDCRATCCSLPVEVRLSDLIRLGLADAFEQYEPAKQVARRLMKAGSVERFNHKREVFTLARRSNGDCLYLDQRSRLCTCYAQRPDTCRNHPTIGPRPGHCAWRPKQPG
;
A
#
# COMPACT_ATOMS: atom_id res chain seq x y z
N MET A 1 18.56 -32.00 1.29
CA MET A 1 17.62 -30.85 1.29
C MET A 1 18.45 -29.57 1.18
N LYS A 2 18.24 -28.73 0.15
CA LYS A 2 18.98 -27.47 0.00
C LYS A 2 18.47 -26.48 1.06
N LYS A 3 19.37 -25.99 1.92
CA LYS A 3 19.06 -24.95 2.90
C LYS A 3 18.52 -23.74 2.12
N PRO A 4 17.30 -23.24 2.38
CA PRO A 4 16.79 -22.08 1.68
C PRO A 4 17.77 -20.92 1.90
N PRO A 5 18.10 -20.14 0.85
CA PRO A 5 19.01 -19.02 1.00
C PRO A 5 18.45 -18.05 2.04
N ILE A 6 19.31 -17.60 2.95
CA ILE A 6 18.97 -16.57 3.94
C ILE A 6 18.70 -15.30 3.14
N LEU A 7 17.42 -14.94 3.02
CA LEU A 7 17.00 -13.70 2.40
C LEU A 7 17.31 -12.55 3.34
N ALA A 8 18.09 -11.57 2.87
CA ALA A 8 18.26 -10.32 3.58
C ALA A 8 16.95 -9.53 3.60
N ALA A 9 16.63 -8.92 4.74
CA ALA A 9 15.50 -8.01 4.85
C ALA A 9 15.75 -6.78 3.96
N ALA A 10 14.78 -6.43 3.12
CA ALA A 10 14.89 -5.24 2.28
C ALA A 10 14.80 -3.96 3.12
N ASP A 11 15.47 -2.92 2.63
CA ASP A 11 15.24 -1.54 3.04
C ASP A 11 14.18 -0.93 2.10
N PRO A 12 12.98 -0.56 2.59
CA PRO A 12 11.91 0.00 1.77
C PRO A 12 12.32 1.22 0.95
N GLU A 13 13.26 2.03 1.44
CA GLU A 13 13.71 3.26 0.77
C GLU A 13 14.81 3.01 -0.27
N ARG A 14 15.42 1.80 -0.28
CA ARG A 14 16.50 1.42 -1.19
C ARG A 14 16.06 0.32 -2.13
N LEU A 15 15.55 0.72 -3.29
CA LEU A 15 14.95 -0.19 -4.27
C LEU A 15 15.88 -1.33 -4.66
N GLU A 16 17.19 -1.14 -4.72
CA GLU A 16 18.17 -2.17 -5.07
C GLU A 16 18.19 -3.35 -4.08
N THR A 17 17.80 -3.12 -2.83
CA THR A 17 17.71 -4.16 -1.78
C THR A 17 16.46 -5.02 -1.88
N TRP A 18 15.47 -4.60 -2.68
CA TRP A 18 14.23 -5.33 -2.85
C TRP A 18 14.48 -6.65 -3.57
N VAL A 19 13.80 -7.69 -3.12
CA VAL A 19 14.03 -9.06 -3.58
C VAL A 19 13.05 -9.41 -4.70
N LYS A 20 13.48 -10.24 -5.66
CA LYS A 20 12.58 -10.73 -6.71
C LYS A 20 11.39 -11.42 -6.08
N TYR A 21 10.19 -11.02 -6.48
CA TYR A 21 8.97 -11.52 -5.86
C TYR A 21 8.73 -13.00 -6.17
N ARG A 22 8.20 -13.70 -5.17
CA ARG A 22 7.60 -15.03 -5.27
C ARG A 22 6.51 -15.12 -4.20
N GLN A 23 5.43 -15.83 -4.50
CA GLN A 23 4.23 -15.86 -3.65
C GLN A 23 4.53 -16.30 -2.20
N SER A 24 5.51 -17.18 -2.01
CA SER A 24 5.92 -17.66 -0.67
C SER A 24 6.44 -16.55 0.25
N LEU A 25 6.96 -15.44 -0.29
CA LEU A 25 7.42 -14.30 0.52
C LEU A 25 6.30 -13.68 1.35
N CYS A 26 5.04 -13.76 0.92
CA CYS A 26 3.94 -13.17 1.67
C CYS A 26 3.60 -13.97 2.95
N GLN A 27 4.02 -15.23 3.07
CA GLN A 27 3.67 -16.11 4.19
C GLN A 27 4.42 -15.72 5.48
N ASP A 28 5.69 -15.34 5.35
CA ASP A 28 6.60 -14.98 6.43
C ASP A 28 6.93 -13.48 6.49
N CYS A 29 6.35 -12.66 5.60
CA CYS A 29 6.53 -11.21 5.60
C CYS A 29 5.74 -10.51 6.70
N ARG A 30 6.29 -9.44 7.27
CA ARG A 30 5.61 -8.55 8.23
C ARG A 30 4.57 -7.59 7.61
N ALA A 31 4.10 -7.90 6.40
CA ALA A 31 3.25 -7.06 5.55
C ALA A 31 3.86 -5.71 5.16
N THR A 32 5.15 -5.68 4.80
CA THR A 32 5.86 -4.42 4.44
C THR A 32 5.18 -3.64 3.31
N CYS A 33 4.52 -4.31 2.36
CA CYS A 33 3.76 -3.62 1.31
C CYS A 33 2.64 -2.72 1.86
N CYS A 34 2.09 -3.06 3.02
CA CYS A 34 1.12 -2.23 3.73
C CYS A 34 1.76 -1.14 4.60
N SER A 35 3.08 -0.94 4.55
CA SER A 35 3.76 0.22 5.15
C SER A 35 4.36 1.17 4.09
N LEU A 36 4.25 0.79 2.81
CA LEU A 36 4.66 1.64 1.68
C LEU A 36 3.59 2.71 1.41
N PRO A 37 3.96 3.88 0.85
CA PRO A 37 2.98 4.84 0.34
C PRO A 37 2.07 4.19 -0.71
N VAL A 38 0.75 4.35 -0.54
CA VAL A 38 -0.25 3.82 -1.48
C VAL A 38 -0.84 4.97 -2.27
N GLU A 39 -0.39 5.11 -3.51
CA GLU A 39 -0.98 6.01 -4.50
C GLU A 39 -2.28 5.39 -5.06
N VAL A 40 -3.36 6.16 -5.10
CA VAL A 40 -4.69 5.72 -5.55
C VAL A 40 -5.34 6.78 -6.43
N ARG A 41 -6.29 6.35 -7.28
CA ARG A 41 -7.16 7.25 -8.06
C ARG A 41 -8.53 7.39 -7.41
N LEU A 42 -9.36 8.30 -7.92
CA LEU A 42 -10.71 8.50 -7.40
C LEU A 42 -11.57 7.22 -7.44
N SER A 43 -11.45 6.40 -8.49
CA SER A 43 -12.14 5.11 -8.58
C SER A 43 -11.75 4.14 -7.47
N ASP A 44 -10.50 4.15 -7.02
CA ASP A 44 -10.05 3.37 -5.87
C ASP A 44 -10.62 3.93 -4.56
N LEU A 45 -10.74 5.25 -4.42
CA LEU A 45 -11.36 5.88 -3.26
C LEU A 45 -12.84 5.53 -3.16
N ILE A 46 -13.56 5.49 -4.29
CA ILE A 46 -14.95 5.03 -4.36
C ILE A 46 -15.04 3.55 -3.96
N ARG A 47 -14.15 2.72 -4.51
CA ARG A 47 -14.08 1.29 -4.18
C ARG A 47 -13.83 1.02 -2.70
N LEU A 48 -13.03 1.86 -2.05
CA LEU A 48 -12.74 1.83 -0.62
C LEU A 48 -13.86 2.46 0.25
N GLY A 49 -14.90 3.02 -0.36
CA GLY A 49 -15.99 3.71 0.34
C GLY A 49 -15.57 5.06 0.97
N LEU A 50 -14.45 5.65 0.54
CA LEU A 50 -13.98 6.96 0.99
C LEU A 50 -14.59 8.11 0.19
N ALA A 51 -15.00 7.83 -1.04
CA ALA A 51 -15.63 8.76 -1.95
C ALA A 51 -16.93 8.18 -2.50
N ASP A 52 -17.86 9.06 -2.85
CA ASP A 52 -19.12 8.70 -3.51
C ASP A 52 -18.93 8.67 -5.03
N ALA A 53 -19.76 7.89 -5.74
CA ALA A 53 -19.74 7.82 -7.19
C ALA A 53 -20.03 9.18 -7.86
N PHE A 54 -20.85 10.05 -7.26
CA PHE A 54 -21.12 11.39 -7.78
C PHE A 54 -19.91 12.32 -7.73
N GLU A 55 -18.96 12.09 -6.80
CA GLU A 55 -17.73 12.88 -6.72
C GLU A 55 -16.82 12.71 -7.95
N GLN A 56 -17.10 11.75 -8.85
CA GLN A 56 -16.42 11.63 -10.14
C GLN A 56 -16.62 12.85 -11.06
N TYR A 57 -17.68 13.62 -10.83
CA TYR A 57 -17.99 14.84 -11.58
C TYR A 57 -17.51 16.10 -10.85
N GLU A 58 -16.94 15.95 -9.65
CA GLU A 58 -16.38 17.06 -8.88
C GLU A 58 -14.88 17.24 -9.16
N PRO A 59 -14.33 18.45 -9.00
CA PRO A 59 -12.89 18.64 -9.09
C PRO A 59 -12.15 17.81 -8.02
N ALA A 60 -11.22 16.96 -8.43
CA ALA A 60 -10.48 16.05 -7.53
C ALA A 60 -9.80 16.77 -6.34
N LYS A 61 -9.45 18.04 -6.50
CA LYS A 61 -8.90 18.89 -5.44
C LYS A 61 -9.87 19.09 -4.26
N GLN A 62 -11.17 19.14 -4.51
CA GLN A 62 -12.18 19.28 -3.46
C GLN A 62 -12.29 17.99 -2.64
N VAL A 63 -12.40 16.84 -3.31
CA VAL A 63 -12.34 15.50 -2.70
C VAL A 63 -11.06 15.33 -1.87
N ALA A 64 -9.91 15.74 -2.41
CA ALA A 64 -8.63 15.68 -1.71
C ALA A 64 -8.65 16.48 -0.40
N ARG A 65 -9.15 17.72 -0.41
CA ARG A 65 -9.26 18.56 0.79
C ARG A 65 -10.15 17.90 1.85
N ARG A 66 -11.30 17.35 1.45
CA ARG A 66 -12.22 16.62 2.34
C ARG A 66 -11.52 15.42 2.98
N LEU A 67 -10.86 14.58 2.17
CA LEU A 67 -10.19 13.36 2.64
C LEU A 67 -8.93 13.62 3.48
N MET A 68 -8.19 14.70 3.20
CA MET A 68 -7.07 15.13 4.03
C MET A 68 -7.56 15.60 5.40
N LYS A 69 -8.67 16.35 5.47
CA LYS A 69 -9.29 16.75 6.73
C LYS A 69 -9.80 15.54 7.53
N ALA A 70 -10.31 14.52 6.85
CA ALA A 70 -10.74 13.26 7.46
C ALA A 70 -9.57 12.32 7.83
N GLY A 71 -8.32 12.67 7.51
CA GLY A 71 -7.14 11.85 7.80
C GLY A 71 -7.04 10.56 6.99
N SER A 72 -7.78 10.42 5.88
CA SER A 72 -7.74 9.24 5.01
C SER A 72 -6.73 9.38 3.86
N VAL A 73 -6.34 10.61 3.52
CA VAL A 73 -5.34 10.95 2.49
C VAL A 73 -4.29 11.87 3.11
N GLU A 74 -3.01 11.59 2.90
CA GLU A 74 -1.89 12.43 3.39
C GLU A 74 -1.35 13.39 2.32
N ARG A 75 -1.54 13.07 1.04
CA ARG A 75 -1.01 13.86 -0.08
C ARG A 75 -1.92 13.80 -1.29
N PHE A 76 -1.95 14.88 -2.08
CA PHE A 76 -2.60 14.91 -3.38
C PHE A 76 -1.68 15.53 -4.44
N ASN A 77 -1.53 14.86 -5.57
CA ASN A 77 -0.83 15.37 -6.75
C ASN A 77 -1.85 15.89 -7.77
N HIS A 78 -1.99 17.22 -7.84
CA HIS A 78 -2.98 17.85 -8.71
C HIS A 78 -2.75 17.57 -10.20
N LYS A 79 -1.50 17.53 -10.67
CA LYS A 79 -1.17 17.33 -12.09
C LYS A 79 -1.58 15.94 -12.58
N ARG A 80 -1.48 14.92 -11.72
CA ARG A 80 -1.74 13.51 -12.06
C ARG A 80 -3.09 12.99 -11.55
N GLU A 81 -3.77 13.81 -10.73
CA GLU A 81 -4.98 13.45 -9.97
C GLU A 81 -4.80 12.14 -9.19
N VAL A 82 -3.69 12.07 -8.46
CA VAL A 82 -3.32 10.91 -7.63
C VAL A 82 -3.36 11.32 -6.16
N PHE A 83 -3.98 10.49 -5.35
CA PHE A 83 -4.07 10.63 -3.90
C PHE A 83 -3.10 9.64 -3.24
N THR A 84 -2.47 10.01 -2.14
CA THR A 84 -1.71 9.08 -1.31
C THR A 84 -2.52 8.81 -0.06
N LEU A 85 -2.91 7.56 0.17
CA LEU A 85 -3.62 7.18 1.40
C LEU A 85 -2.76 7.50 2.62
N ALA A 86 -3.41 8.00 3.67
CA ALA A 86 -2.72 8.29 4.91
C ALA A 86 -2.20 6.99 5.57
N ARG A 87 -1.15 7.15 6.35
CA ARG A 87 -0.59 6.09 7.19
C ARG A 87 -0.72 6.48 8.66
N ARG A 88 -0.73 5.47 9.52
CA ARG A 88 -0.61 5.63 10.98
C ARG A 88 0.77 6.18 11.31
N SER A 89 0.93 6.68 12.54
CA SER A 89 2.22 7.22 13.03
C SER A 89 3.38 6.21 12.97
N ASN A 90 3.08 4.90 13.03
CA ASN A 90 4.06 3.83 12.90
C ASN A 90 4.39 3.47 11.43
N GLY A 91 3.84 4.20 10.46
CA GLY A 91 4.04 3.99 9.03
C GLY A 91 3.12 2.93 8.39
N ASP A 92 2.25 2.27 9.14
CA ASP A 92 1.32 1.30 8.57
C ASP A 92 0.12 1.96 7.88
N CYS A 93 -0.37 1.32 6.83
CA CYS A 93 -1.63 1.64 6.18
C CYS A 93 -2.80 1.57 7.19
N LEU A 94 -3.76 2.48 7.05
CA LEU A 94 -4.98 2.52 7.87
C LEU A 94 -5.74 1.18 7.88
N TYR A 95 -5.69 0.44 6.77
CA TYR A 95 -6.37 -0.85 6.57
C TYR A 95 -5.52 -2.07 6.95
N LEU A 96 -4.42 -1.89 7.69
CA LEU A 96 -3.64 -3.01 8.21
C LEU A 96 -4.09 -3.36 9.62
N ASP A 97 -4.53 -4.61 9.80
CA ASP A 97 -4.88 -5.13 11.11
C ASP A 97 -3.62 -5.25 11.97
N GLN A 98 -3.68 -4.71 13.20
CA GLN A 98 -2.51 -4.59 14.07
C GLN A 98 -2.01 -5.94 14.57
N ARG A 99 -2.93 -6.91 14.74
CA ARG A 99 -2.63 -8.22 15.33
C ARG A 99 -2.24 -9.25 14.28
N SER A 100 -3.11 -9.48 13.29
CA SER A 100 -2.90 -10.47 12.24
C SER A 100 -1.88 -10.03 11.19
N ARG A 101 -1.62 -8.71 11.09
CA ARG A 101 -0.83 -8.11 9.99
C ARG A 101 -1.39 -8.43 8.61
N LEU A 102 -2.71 -8.64 8.53
CA LEU A 102 -3.44 -8.81 7.28
C LEU A 102 -4.21 -7.52 6.96
N CYS A 103 -4.38 -7.25 5.67
CA CYS A 103 -5.21 -6.13 5.25
C CYS A 103 -6.69 -6.41 5.58
N THR A 104 -7.43 -5.40 6.01
CA THR A 104 -8.85 -5.52 6.36
C THR A 104 -9.77 -5.32 5.16
N CYS A 105 -9.27 -4.80 4.03
CA CYS A 105 -10.09 -4.47 2.85
C CYS A 105 -9.77 -5.31 1.60
N TYR A 106 -9.40 -6.59 1.73
CA TYR A 106 -8.95 -7.44 0.59
C TYR A 106 -9.85 -7.36 -0.65
N ALA A 107 -11.16 -7.41 -0.49
CA ALA A 107 -12.12 -7.33 -1.60
C ALA A 107 -12.10 -5.96 -2.30
N GLN A 108 -11.91 -4.89 -1.52
CA GLN A 108 -11.99 -3.50 -1.96
C GLN A 108 -10.61 -2.87 -2.19
N ARG A 109 -9.53 -3.65 -2.12
CA ARG A 109 -8.16 -3.14 -2.27
C ARG A 109 -8.03 -2.27 -3.51
N PRO A 110 -7.31 -1.14 -3.40
CA PRO A 110 -7.01 -0.32 -4.55
C PRO A 110 -6.13 -1.09 -5.53
N ASP A 111 -6.11 -0.67 -6.79
CA ASP A 111 -5.36 -1.37 -7.83
C ASP A 111 -3.86 -1.43 -7.52
N THR A 112 -3.30 -0.38 -6.89
CA THR A 112 -1.93 -0.35 -6.35
C THR A 112 -1.64 -1.53 -5.43
N CYS A 113 -2.55 -1.86 -4.51
CA CYS A 113 -2.36 -2.97 -3.58
C CYS A 113 -2.66 -4.33 -4.23
N ARG A 114 -3.67 -4.41 -5.10
CA ARG A 114 -4.08 -5.65 -5.78
C ARG A 114 -3.00 -6.15 -6.73
N ASN A 115 -2.34 -5.24 -7.43
CA ASN A 115 -1.38 -5.55 -8.49
C ASN A 115 0.09 -5.45 -8.03
N HIS A 116 0.36 -5.10 -6.77
CA HIS A 116 1.71 -5.16 -6.24
C HIS A 116 2.19 -6.62 -6.13
N PRO A 117 3.42 -6.96 -6.56
CA PRO A 117 4.50 -6.07 -7.00
C PRO A 117 4.66 -5.95 -8.52
N THR A 118 3.71 -6.39 -9.33
CA THR A 118 3.73 -6.12 -10.78
C THR A 118 3.76 -4.63 -11.07
N ILE A 119 3.11 -3.83 -10.22
CA ILE A 119 3.24 -2.38 -10.19
C ILE A 119 3.88 -1.89 -8.89
N GLY A 120 4.51 -0.72 -8.94
CA GLY A 120 5.21 -0.09 -7.82
C GLY A 120 6.53 0.53 -8.24
N PRO A 121 7.36 0.96 -7.27
CA PRO A 121 8.61 1.66 -7.56
C PRO A 121 9.69 0.73 -8.16
N ARG A 122 9.61 -0.58 -7.90
CA ARG A 122 10.44 -1.60 -8.56
C ARG A 122 9.56 -2.79 -9.00
N PRO A 123 9.03 -2.78 -10.23
CA PRO A 123 8.19 -3.86 -10.75
C PRO A 123 8.84 -5.25 -10.62
N GLY A 124 8.04 -6.24 -10.24
CA GLY A 124 8.47 -7.63 -10.02
C GLY A 124 9.30 -7.86 -8.76
N HIS A 125 9.53 -6.84 -7.93
CA HIS A 125 10.33 -6.93 -6.70
C HIS A 125 9.53 -6.45 -5.49
N CYS A 126 9.84 -7.02 -4.32
CA CYS A 126 9.13 -6.75 -3.08
C CYS A 126 10.09 -6.25 -2.00
N ALA A 127 9.65 -5.28 -1.20
CA ALA A 127 10.29 -4.84 0.03
C ALA A 127 10.11 -5.86 1.17
N TRP A 128 10.34 -7.14 0.90
CA TRP A 128 10.12 -8.21 1.88
C TRP A 128 10.98 -7.98 3.13
N ARG A 129 10.35 -8.10 4.29
CA ARG A 129 11.02 -8.15 5.60
C ARG A 129 10.35 -9.24 6.42
N PRO A 130 11.12 -10.09 7.12
CA PRO A 130 10.55 -11.19 7.89
C PRO A 130 9.69 -10.66 9.04
N LYS A 131 8.67 -11.42 9.42
CA LYS A 131 7.99 -11.26 10.72
C LYS A 131 9.04 -11.34 11.82
N GLN A 132 8.99 -10.42 12.77
CA GLN A 132 9.80 -10.56 13.98
C GLN A 132 9.31 -11.81 14.72
N PRO A 133 10.19 -12.66 15.27
CA PRO A 133 9.76 -13.67 16.22
C PRO A 133 9.06 -12.94 17.37
N GLY A 134 7.83 -13.35 17.66
CA GLY A 134 7.06 -12.87 18.80
C GLY A 134 7.56 -13.48 20.11
#